data_AF-D1AY52-F1
#
_entry.id   AF-D1AY52-F1
#
_cell.length_a   1.000
_cell.length_b   1.000
_cell.length_c   1.000
_cell.angle_alpha   90.00
_cell.angle_beta   90.00
_cell.angle_gamma   90.00
#
_symmetry.space_group_name_H-M   'P 1'
#
loop_
_entity.id
_entity.type
_entity.pdbx_description
1 polymer ?
#
loop_
_entity_poly.entity_id
_entity_poly.type
_entity_poly.pdbx_seq_one_letter_code
_entity_poly.pdbx_strand_id
1 'polypeptide(L)'
;MAIVKIKKPQRPNILFGIVLNNLESNLYNAIANKRLANEILKESLNINNRRLIQIVEVVSSNDEVLDLLVIYDLLVSENEEMKLLSSLKVEEFNFNIFNFNRKEKVDIENMVEGFNIYR
;
A
#
# COMPACT_ATOMS: atom_id res chain seq x y z
N MET A 1 29.97 -6.99 28.95
CA MET A 1 29.73 -7.17 27.50
C MET A 1 28.28 -6.86 27.21
N ALA A 2 27.99 -5.74 26.56
CA ALA A 2 26.64 -5.45 26.09
C ALA A 2 26.46 -6.07 24.70
N ILE A 3 25.61 -7.09 24.59
CA ILE A 3 25.25 -7.67 23.30
C ILE A 3 24.24 -6.71 22.66
N VAL A 4 24.73 -5.80 21.83
CA VAL A 4 23.87 -4.94 21.02
C VAL A 4 23.31 -5.79 19.88
N LYS A 5 22.11 -6.35 20.06
CA LYS A 5 21.38 -6.98 18.96
C LYS A 5 20.97 -5.88 17.99
N ILE A 6 21.64 -5.79 16.84
CA ILE A 6 21.18 -4.99 15.72
C ILE A 6 19.78 -5.50 15.37
N LYS A 7 18.75 -4.71 15.67
CA LYS A 7 17.36 -5.01 15.30
C LYS A 7 17.37 -5.04 13.77
N LYS A 8 17.25 -6.24 13.16
CA LYS A 8 17.05 -6.33 11.71
C LYS A 8 15.90 -5.38 11.36
N PRO A 9 16.03 -4.53 10.32
CA PRO A 9 14.93 -3.69 9.91
C PRO A 9 13.74 -4.62 9.66
N GLN A 10 12.69 -4.46 10.47
CA GLN A 10 11.46 -5.21 10.27
C GLN A 10 10.98 -4.83 8.87
N ARG A 11 11.06 -5.76 7.92
CA ARG A 11 10.44 -5.56 6.62
C ARG A 11 8.94 -5.42 6.90
N PRO A 12 8.30 -4.32 6.48
CA PRO A 12 6.88 -4.14 6.68
C PRO A 12 6.16 -5.31 6.01
N ASN A 13 5.16 -5.87 6.68
CA ASN A 13 4.39 -6.96 6.10
C ASN A 13 3.27 -6.36 5.26
N ILE A 14 3.06 -6.97 4.09
CA ILE A 14 1.91 -6.65 3.27
C ILE A 14 0.67 -7.21 3.96
N LEU A 15 -0.33 -6.37 4.19
CA LEU A 15 -1.63 -6.80 4.71
C LEU A 15 -2.48 -7.34 3.55
N PHE A 16 -2.68 -6.51 2.54
CA PHE A 16 -3.46 -6.84 1.35
C PHE A 16 -3.18 -5.83 0.22
N GLY A 17 -3.55 -6.21 -0.99
CA GLY A 17 -3.56 -5.35 -2.16
C GLY A 17 -4.98 -4.94 -2.54
N ILE A 18 -5.12 -3.81 -3.21
CA ILE A 18 -6.37 -3.34 -3.79
C ILE A 18 -6.14 -3.05 -5.26
N VAL A 19 -6.96 -3.62 -6.13
CA VAL A 19 -6.94 -3.27 -7.55
C VAL A 19 -7.48 -1.84 -7.70
N LEU A 20 -6.62 -0.93 -8.16
CA LEU A 20 -7.03 0.42 -8.53
C LEU A 20 -7.74 0.36 -9.87
N ASN A 21 -8.84 1.09 -9.97
CA ASN A 21 -9.51 1.25 -11.26
C ASN A 21 -8.73 2.23 -12.15
N ASN A 22 -8.90 2.13 -13.47
CA ASN A 22 -8.23 3.00 -14.46
C ASN A 22 -8.29 4.49 -14.12
N LEU A 23 -9.36 4.96 -13.47
CA LEU A 23 -9.52 6.36 -13.13
C LEU A 23 -8.62 6.78 -11.95
N GLU A 24 -8.42 5.93 -10.95
CA GLU A 24 -7.52 6.19 -9.81
C GLU A 24 -6.06 6.10 -10.23
N SER A 25 -5.74 5.09 -11.05
CA SER A 25 -4.46 4.96 -11.76
C SER A 25 -4.15 6.22 -12.59
N ASN A 26 -5.10 6.66 -13.42
CA ASN A 26 -4.92 7.84 -14.26
C ASN A 26 -4.75 9.11 -13.43
N LEU A 27 -5.49 9.27 -12.32
CA LEU A 27 -5.30 10.40 -11.41
C LEU A 27 -3.91 10.37 -10.77
N TYR A 28 -3.46 9.20 -10.29
CA TYR A 28 -2.12 9.03 -9.73
C TYR A 28 -1.01 9.32 -10.73
N ASN A 29 -1.21 8.96 -12.00
CA ASN A 29 -0.24 9.18 -13.07
C ASN A 29 -0.29 10.61 -13.62
N ALA A 30 -1.45 11.27 -13.62
CA ALA A 30 -1.60 12.67 -14.03
C ALA A 30 -0.98 13.65 -13.03
N ILE A 31 -0.91 13.30 -11.75
CA ILE A 31 -0.30 14.15 -10.73
C ILE A 31 1.23 13.97 -10.77
N ALA A 32 1.94 14.99 -11.26
CA ALA A 32 3.40 15.00 -11.31
C ALA A 32 4.04 14.86 -9.91
N ASN A 33 3.39 15.40 -8.88
CA ASN A 33 3.83 15.26 -7.51
C ASN A 33 3.26 13.99 -6.87
N LYS A 34 4.02 12.90 -6.92
CA LYS A 34 3.64 11.60 -6.34
C LYS A 34 3.26 11.66 -4.86
N ARG A 35 3.77 12.65 -4.11
CA ARG A 35 3.38 12.89 -2.72
C ARG A 35 1.93 13.33 -2.61
N LEU A 36 1.54 14.36 -3.37
CA LEU A 36 0.16 14.84 -3.41
C LEU A 36 -0.79 13.76 -3.94
N ALA A 37 -0.34 12.97 -4.91
CA ALA A 37 -1.11 11.84 -5.41
C ALA A 37 -1.39 10.79 -4.32
N ASN A 38 -0.37 10.45 -3.52
CA ASN A 38 -0.53 9.55 -2.39
C ASN A 38 -1.46 10.11 -1.32
N GLU A 39 -1.33 11.39 -0.97
CA GLU A 39 -2.21 12.04 0.02
C GLU A 39 -3.68 12.01 -0.42
N ILE A 40 -3.97 12.33 -1.69
CA ILE A 40 -5.34 12.30 -2.24
C ILE A 40 -5.90 10.87 -2.27
N LEU A 41 -5.08 9.88 -2.64
CA LEU A 41 -5.50 8.47 -2.59
C LEU A 41 -5.78 8.00 -1.16
N LYS A 42 -4.92 8.37 -0.21
CA LYS A 42 -5.12 8.05 1.21
C LYS A 42 -6.40 8.67 1.72
N GLU A 43 -6.67 9.94 1.40
CA GLU A 43 -7.92 10.61 1.79
C GLU A 43 -9.15 9.96 1.14
N SER A 44 -9.09 9.67 -0.16
CA SER A 44 -10.22 9.09 -0.91
C SER A 44 -10.61 7.69 -0.45
N LEU A 45 -9.64 6.90 0.02
CA LEU A 45 -9.86 5.52 0.46
C LEU A 45 -9.88 5.38 2.00
N ASN A 46 -9.93 6.51 2.71
CA ASN A 46 -9.88 6.59 4.17
C ASN A 46 -8.72 5.79 4.77
N ILE A 47 -7.52 5.94 4.22
CA ILE A 47 -6.26 5.39 4.73
C ILE A 47 -5.60 6.41 5.65
N ASN A 48 -4.97 5.94 6.72
CA ASN A 48 -4.15 6.79 7.58
C ASN A 48 -2.99 7.39 6.77
N ASN A 49 -2.82 8.71 6.81
CA ASN A 49 -1.77 9.41 6.06
C ASN A 49 -0.35 8.89 6.33
N ARG A 50 -0.10 8.34 7.52
CA ARG A 50 1.20 7.76 7.89
C ARG A 50 1.36 6.30 7.49
N ARG A 51 0.32 5.64 6.98
CA ARG A 51 0.41 4.25 6.55
C ARG A 51 1.26 4.15 5.29
N LEU A 52 2.16 3.19 5.30
CA LEU A 52 2.97 2.86 4.13
C LEU A 52 2.07 2.21 3.07
N ILE A 53 2.05 2.80 1.88
CA ILE A 53 1.36 2.27 0.72
C ILE A 53 2.32 2.23 -0.46
N GLN A 54 2.14 1.27 -1.36
CA GLN A 54 2.93 1.19 -2.59
C GLN A 54 2.00 0.84 -3.74
N ILE A 55 2.12 1.54 -4.86
CA ILE A 55 1.44 1.16 -6.10
C ILE A 55 2.42 0.34 -6.93
N VAL A 56 1.99 -0.85 -7.32
CA VAL A 56 2.75 -1.76 -8.17
C VAL A 56 1.91 -2.11 -9.39
N GLU A 57 2.51 -1.99 -10.57
CA GLU A 57 1.92 -2.49 -11.81
C GLU A 57 2.01 -4.01 -11.81
N VAL A 58 0.87 -4.67 -12.03
CA VAL A 58 0.77 -6.13 -12.12
C VAL A 58 0.12 -6.53 -13.44
N VAL A 59 0.57 -7.64 -14.00
CA VAL A 59 -0.03 -8.22 -15.20
C VAL A 59 -0.96 -9.33 -14.76
N SER A 60 -2.26 -9.17 -15.04
CA SER A 60 -3.27 -10.19 -14.80
C SER A 60 -3.07 -11.38 -15.75
N SER A 61 -3.67 -12.53 -15.41
CA SER A 61 -3.65 -13.74 -16.26
C SER A 61 -4.23 -13.53 -17.66
N ASN A 62 -4.96 -12.43 -17.87
CA ASN A 62 -5.57 -12.03 -19.14
C ASN A 62 -4.72 -11.02 -19.93
N ASP A 63 -3.43 -10.85 -19.60
CA ASP A 63 -2.52 -9.83 -20.16
C ASP A 63 -2.95 -8.37 -19.96
N GLU A 64 -3.90 -8.13 -19.04
CA GLU A 64 -4.30 -6.79 -18.64
C GLU A 64 -3.32 -6.24 -17.59
N VAL A 65 -2.75 -5.06 -17.86
CA VAL A 65 -1.93 -4.32 -16.90
C VAL A 65 -2.86 -3.60 -15.94
N LEU A 66 -2.74 -3.91 -14.65
CA LEU A 66 -3.52 -3.33 -13.57
C LEU A 66 -2.60 -2.68 -12.56
N ASP A 67 -3.05 -1.56 -11.99
CA ASP A 67 -2.36 -0.95 -10.85
C ASP A 67 -2.89 -1.53 -9.55
N LEU A 68 -2.00 -2.09 -8.75
CA LEU A 68 -2.32 -2.65 -7.45
C LEU A 68 -1.79 -1.74 -6.34
N LEU A 69 -2.69 -1.22 -5.52
CA LEU A 69 -2.36 -0.50 -4.29
C LEU A 69 -2.11 -1.51 -3.16
N VAL A 70 -0.85 -1.66 -2.79
CA VAL A 70 -0.39 -2.53 -1.70
C VAL A 70 -0.40 -1.75 -0.38
N ILE A 71 -1.10 -2.29 0.61
CA ILE A 71 -1.21 -1.72 1.96
C ILE A 71 -0.34 -2.51 2.93
N TYR A 72 0.49 -1.81 3.70
CA TYR A 72 1.36 -2.41 4.71
C TYR A 72 0.83 -2.23 6.13
N ASP A 73 1.30 -3.08 7.04
CA ASP A 73 1.01 -3.03 8.48
C ASP A 73 1.71 -1.85 9.19
N LEU A 74 2.70 -1.25 8.54
CA LEU A 74 3.58 -0.26 9.14
C LEU A 74 3.09 1.18 8.94
N LEU A 75 3.10 1.94 10.04
CA LEU A 75 2.99 3.40 10.03
C LEU A 75 4.39 4.00 10.05
N VAL A 76 4.67 4.89 9.10
CA VAL A 76 5.99 5.47 8.86
C VAL A 76 5.91 6.99 8.86
N SER A 77 7.01 7.64 9.25
CA SER A 77 7.18 9.06 8.98
C SER A 77 7.57 9.30 7.51
N GLU A 78 7.31 10.48 6.96
CA GLU A 78 7.58 10.80 5.54
C GLU A 78 9.02 10.49 5.11
N ASN A 79 10.00 10.78 5.98
CA ASN A 79 11.42 10.53 5.72
C ASN A 79 11.79 9.03 5.70
N GLU A 80 11.02 8.21 6.39
CA GLU A 80 11.18 6.75 6.44
C GLU A 80 10.45 6.06 5.28
N GLU A 81 9.28 6.60 4.88
CA GLU A 81 8.50 6.11 3.75
C GLU A 81 9.35 6.02 2.47
N MET A 82 10.04 7.11 2.11
CA MET A 82 10.90 7.12 0.92
C MET A 82 12.04 6.09 0.97
N LYS A 83 12.65 5.91 2.15
CA LYS A 83 13.74 4.93 2.35
C LYS A 83 13.23 3.50 2.23
N LEU A 84 12.06 3.23 2.79
CA LEU A 84 11.46 1.90 2.78
C LEU A 84 10.96 1.54 1.38
N LEU A 85 10.24 2.44 0.71
CA LEU A 85 9.78 2.24 -0.67
C LEU A 85 10.92 1.94 -1.65
N SER A 86 12.08 2.59 -1.49
CA SER A 86 13.26 2.32 -2.32
C SER A 86 13.85 0.92 -2.10
N SER A 87 13.63 0.34 -0.92
CA SER A 87 14.13 -0.98 -0.52
C SER A 87 13.12 -2.11 -0.71
N LEU A 88 11.83 -1.77 -0.87
CA LEU A 88 10.72 -2.70 -0.99
C LEU A 88 10.50 -3.05 -2.46
N LYS A 89 11.03 -4.20 -2.86
CA LYS A 89 10.58 -4.89 -4.06
C LYS A 89 9.56 -5.94 -3.64
N VAL A 90 8.34 -5.80 -4.17
CA VAL A 90 7.32 -6.83 -4.03
C VAL A 90 7.70 -7.94 -5.02
N GLU A 91 8.47 -8.91 -4.55
CA GLU A 91 8.93 -10.05 -5.36
C GLU A 91 7.95 -11.23 -5.28
N GLU A 92 7.17 -11.33 -4.20
CA GLU A 92 6.20 -12.40 -3.95
C GLU A 92 4.80 -11.84 -3.67
N PHE A 93 3.83 -12.24 -4.48
CA PHE A 93 2.41 -11.92 -4.33
C PHE A 93 1.69 -13.05 -3.60
N ASN A 94 1.97 -13.21 -2.30
CA ASN A 94 1.25 -14.17 -1.44
C ASN A 94 0.40 -13.44 -0.39
N PHE A 95 -0.49 -12.56 -0.85
CA PHE A 95 -1.38 -11.77 0.00
C PHE A 95 -2.73 -11.58 -0.67
N ASN A 96 -3.76 -11.26 0.13
CA ASN A 96 -5.12 -11.08 -0.37
C ASN A 96 -5.20 -9.85 -1.26
N ILE A 97 -5.83 -9.97 -2.43
CA ILE A 97 -6.09 -8.86 -3.35
C ILE A 97 -7.60 -8.62 -3.40
N PHE A 98 -8.01 -7.39 -3.07
CA PHE A 98 -9.40 -6.97 -3.10
C PHE A 98 -9.68 -6.14 -4.35
N ASN A 99 -10.85 -6.35 -4.95
CA ASN A 99 -11.35 -5.54 -6.05
C ASN A 99 -12.62 -4.83 -5.59
N PHE A 100 -12.54 -3.51 -5.34
CA PHE A 100 -13.67 -2.73 -4.90
C PHE A 100 -14.44 -2.15 -6.08
N ASN A 101 -15.75 -2.42 -6.09
CA ASN A 101 -16.66 -1.82 -7.05
C ASN A 101 -17.10 -0.44 -6.53
N ARG A 102 -16.99 0.61 -7.36
CA ARG A 102 -17.14 2.05 -7.02
C ARG A 102 -18.39 2.49 -6.23
N LYS A 103 -19.39 1.62 -6.07
CA LYS A 103 -20.66 1.96 -5.41
C LYS A 103 -20.58 1.89 -3.89
N GLU A 104 -19.56 1.25 -3.34
CA GLU A 104 -19.40 1.09 -1.89
C GLU A 104 -18.34 2.04 -1.37
N LYS A 105 -18.63 2.72 -0.25
CA LYS A 105 -17.67 3.55 0.46
C LYS A 105 -16.60 2.62 1.03
N VAL A 106 -15.42 2.60 0.43
CA VAL A 106 -14.29 1.78 0.88
C VAL A 106 -13.66 2.46 2.09
N ASP A 107 -13.51 1.72 3.18
CA ASP A 107 -12.85 2.17 4.40
C ASP A 107 -11.69 1.23 4.74
N ILE A 108 -10.50 1.59 4.27
CA ILE A 108 -9.33 0.72 4.36
C ILE A 108 -8.84 0.59 5.80
N GLU A 109 -8.89 1.64 6.62
CA GLU A 109 -8.47 1.52 8.03
C GLU A 109 -9.34 0.54 8.81
N ASN A 110 -10.66 0.57 8.59
CA ASN A 110 -11.57 -0.42 9.19
C ASN A 110 -11.22 -1.87 8.77
N MET A 111 -10.80 -2.07 7.51
CA MET A 111 -10.32 -3.38 7.06
C MET A 111 -9.01 -3.76 7.74
N VAL A 112 -8.07 -2.83 7.88
CA VAL A 112 -6.78 -3.07 8.54
C VAL A 112 -6.97 -3.44 10.01
N GLU A 113 -7.90 -2.79 10.72
CA GLU A 113 -8.26 -3.18 12.08
C GLU A 113 -8.74 -4.63 12.14
N GLY A 114 -9.59 -5.04 11.18
CA GLY A 114 -10.02 -6.43 11.03
C GLY A 114 -8.87 -7.43 10.86
N PHE A 115 -7.81 -7.07 10.14
CA PHE A 115 -6.61 -7.91 9.97
C PHE A 115 -5.72 -7.97 11.22
N ASN A 116 -5.67 -6.91 12.02
CA ASN A 116 -4.88 -6.87 13.25
C ASN A 116 -5.49 -7.72 14.38
N ILE A 117 -6.81 -7.95 14.37
CA ILE A 117 -7.50 -8.75 15.41
C ILE A 117 -7.10 -10.24 15.36
N TYR A 118 -6.60 -10.74 14.21
CA TYR A 118 -6.19 -12.13 14.03
C TYR A 118 -4.69 -12.38 14.18
N ARG A 119 -3.92 -11.43 14.73
CA ARG A 119 -2.48 -11.55 14.97
C ARG A 119 -2.12 -11.82 16.43
#